data_AF-A0A3C1BV38-F1
#
_entry.id   AF-A0A3C1BV38-F1
#
_cell.length_a   1.000
_cell.length_b   1.000
_cell.length_c   1.000
_cell.angle_alpha   90.00
_cell.angle_beta   90.00
_cell.angle_gamma   90.00
#
_symmetry.space_group_name_H-M   'P 1'
#
loop_
_entity.id
_entity.type
_entity.pdbx_description
1 polymer ?
#
loop_
_entity_poly.entity_id
_entity_poly.type
_entity_poly.pdbx_seq_one_letter_code
_entity_poly.pdbx_strand_id
1 'polypeptide(L)'
;APILVLIIAVTALIIFLTELTSNTATAAMVMPILSAIAIGLGQNPLLLVVPAAIAASCAFMLPVATPPNAIVFGSGYVTIPQMARSGFGLNILCIIITVIATYILVIPFFGVEIGVLPDWAVIAEAVTK
;
A
#
# COMPACT_ATOMS: atom_id res chain seq x y z
N ALA A 1 -17.65 2.37 -8.04
CA ALA A 1 -17.20 3.09 -6.83
C ALA A 1 -16.23 4.19 -7.25
N PRO A 2 -16.14 5.33 -6.55
CA PRO A 2 -15.12 6.33 -6.87
C PRO A 2 -13.74 5.69 -6.64
N ILE A 3 -12.92 5.56 -7.69
CA ILE A 3 -11.59 4.91 -7.62
C ILE A 3 -10.72 5.50 -6.51
N LEU A 4 -10.87 6.80 -6.26
CA LEU A 4 -10.22 7.52 -5.16
C LEU A 4 -10.48 6.89 -3.79
N VAL A 5 -11.75 6.55 -3.49
CA VAL A 5 -12.13 5.96 -2.20
C VAL A 5 -11.49 4.58 -2.04
N LEU A 6 -11.41 3.81 -3.13
CA LEU A 6 -10.78 2.50 -3.13
C LEU A 6 -9.28 2.60 -2.86
N ILE A 7 -8.58 3.54 -3.52
CA ILE A 7 -7.16 3.78 -3.29
C ILE A 7 -6.91 4.17 -1.83
N ILE A 8 -7.68 5.13 -1.29
CA ILE A 8 -7.55 5.55 0.11
C ILE A 8 -7.76 4.37 1.07
N ALA A 9 -8.83 3.58 0.85
CA ALA A 9 -9.16 2.45 1.70
C ALA A 9 -8.07 1.37 1.68
N VAL A 10 -7.55 1.03 0.50
CA VAL A 10 -6.46 0.06 0.34
C VAL A 10 -5.18 0.58 0.98
N THR A 11 -4.77 1.80 0.68
CA THR A 11 -3.56 2.40 1.27
C THR A 11 -3.64 2.42 2.79
N ALA A 12 -4.76 2.87 3.37
CA ALA A 12 -4.95 2.89 4.81
C ALA A 12 -4.88 1.47 5.40
N LEU A 13 -5.63 0.52 4.83
CA LEU A 13 -5.64 -0.87 5.29
C LEU A 13 -4.22 -1.46 5.34
N ILE A 14 -3.44 -1.27 4.28
CA ILE A 14 -2.11 -1.85 4.17
C ILE A 14 -1.11 -1.18 5.12
N ILE A 15 -1.18 0.14 5.28
CA ILE A 15 -0.33 0.86 6.23
C ILE A 15 -0.53 0.33 7.65
N PHE A 16 -1.78 0.10 8.07
CA PHE A 16 -2.04 -0.45 9.40
C PHE A 16 -1.73 -1.95 9.50
N LEU A 17 -2.01 -2.72 8.45
CA LEU A 17 -1.72 -4.16 8.42
C LEU A 17 -0.22 -4.42 8.56
N THR A 18 0.60 -3.61 7.88
CA THR A 18 2.06 -3.77 7.88
C THR A 18 2.73 -3.44 9.21
N GLU A 19 2.00 -2.88 10.19
CA GLU A 19 2.51 -2.71 11.55
C GLU A 19 2.55 -4.02 12.33
N LEU A 20 1.79 -5.03 11.90
CA LEU A 20 1.65 -6.33 12.56
C LEU A 20 2.44 -7.44 11.86
N THR A 21 2.88 -7.19 10.63
CA THR A 21 3.50 -8.17 9.74
C THR A 21 4.74 -7.60 9.07
N SER A 22 5.63 -8.45 8.53
CA SER A 22 6.75 -7.97 7.73
C SER A 22 6.25 -7.29 6.45
N ASN A 23 6.79 -6.11 6.11
CA ASN A 23 6.47 -5.36 4.90
C ASN A 23 6.48 -6.22 3.63
N THR A 24 7.51 -7.05 3.48
CA THR A 24 7.65 -7.95 2.32
C THR A 24 6.58 -9.03 2.32
N ALA A 25 6.22 -9.58 3.48
CA ALA A 25 5.18 -10.60 3.59
C ALA A 25 3.79 -10.00 3.29
N THR A 26 3.49 -8.80 3.80
CA THR A 26 2.27 -8.06 3.50
C THR A 26 2.14 -7.80 2.01
N ALA A 27 3.20 -7.30 1.38
CA ALA A 27 3.21 -6.98 -0.04
C ALA A 27 3.01 -8.26 -0.89
N ALA A 28 3.76 -9.33 -0.60
CA ALA A 28 3.66 -10.59 -1.34
C ALA A 28 2.26 -11.22 -1.25
N MET A 29 1.60 -11.12 -0.10
CA MET A 29 0.25 -11.64 0.09
C MET A 29 -0.81 -10.80 -0.63
N VAL A 30 -0.73 -9.48 -0.52
CA VAL A 30 -1.84 -8.60 -0.91
C VAL A 30 -1.79 -8.16 -2.38
N MET A 31 -0.59 -8.05 -2.97
CA MET A 31 -0.46 -7.62 -4.38
C MET A 31 -1.23 -8.51 -5.39
N PRO A 32 -1.22 -9.86 -5.30
CA PRO A 32 -2.03 -10.70 -6.18
C PRO A 32 -3.53 -10.47 -6.00
N ILE A 33 -3.99 -10.28 -4.76
CA ILE A 33 -5.39 -10.06 -4.42
C ILE A 33 -5.88 -8.74 -5.00
N LEU A 34 -5.11 -7.65 -4.81
CA LEU A 34 -5.44 -6.33 -5.33
C LEU A 34 -5.40 -6.30 -6.86
N SER A 35 -4.48 -7.02 -7.48
CA SER A 35 -4.44 -7.19 -8.93
C SER A 35 -5.72 -7.82 -9.45
N ALA A 36 -6.15 -8.94 -8.86
CA ALA A 36 -7.38 -9.62 -9.26
C ALA A 36 -8.63 -8.74 -9.05
N ILE A 37 -8.70 -8.00 -7.94
CA ILE A 37 -9.80 -7.07 -7.66
C ILE A 37 -9.84 -5.94 -8.69
N ALA A 38 -8.70 -5.33 -9.03
CA ALA A 38 -8.64 -4.27 -10.03
C ALA A 38 -9.12 -4.76 -11.40
N ILE A 39 -8.65 -5.94 -11.83
CA ILE A 39 -9.06 -6.55 -13.11
C ILE A 39 -10.56 -6.82 -13.11
N GLY A 40 -11.10 -7.44 -12.05
CA GLY A 40 -12.53 -7.70 -11.92
C GLY A 40 -13.41 -6.43 -11.90
N LEU A 41 -12.83 -5.28 -11.55
CA LEU A 41 -13.49 -3.96 -11.61
C LEU A 41 -13.29 -3.23 -12.95
N GLY A 42 -12.61 -3.84 -13.93
CA GLY A 42 -12.30 -3.20 -15.20
C GLY A 42 -11.27 -2.07 -15.08
N GLN A 43 -10.42 -2.11 -14.05
CA GLN A 43 -9.43 -1.08 -13.76
C GLN A 43 -8.02 -1.62 -13.96
N ASN A 44 -7.09 -0.72 -14.31
CA ASN A 44 -5.68 -1.06 -14.38
C ASN A 44 -5.16 -1.51 -12.98
N PRO A 45 -4.55 -2.70 -12.86
CA PRO A 45 -4.00 -3.21 -11.60
C PRO A 45 -3.05 -2.26 -10.88
N LEU A 46 -2.29 -1.47 -11.64
CA LEU A 46 -1.31 -0.53 -11.09
C LEU A 46 -1.95 0.54 -10.20
N LEU A 47 -3.25 0.85 -10.39
CA LEU A 47 -3.98 1.79 -9.55
C LEU A 47 -4.12 1.34 -8.10
N LEU A 48 -4.06 0.03 -7.83
CA LEU A 48 -4.16 -0.53 -6.47
C LEU A 48 -2.85 -1.12 -5.99
N VAL A 49 -2.09 -1.76 -6.88
CA VAL A 49 -0.84 -2.47 -6.53
C VAL A 49 0.26 -1.50 -6.14
N VAL A 50 0.45 -0.40 -6.89
CA VAL A 50 1.51 0.57 -6.61
C VAL A 50 1.29 1.29 -5.28
N PRO A 51 0.11 1.89 -4.99
CA PRO A 51 -0.12 2.49 -3.69
C PRO A 51 -0.04 1.48 -2.55
N ALA A 52 -0.42 0.21 -2.77
CA ALA A 52 -0.27 -0.83 -1.76
C ALA A 52 1.20 -1.20 -1.48
N ALA A 53 2.06 -1.22 -2.50
CA ALA A 53 3.50 -1.47 -2.32
C ALA A 53 4.17 -0.33 -1.53
N ILE A 54 3.79 0.92 -1.82
CA ILE A 54 4.26 2.09 -1.05
C ILE A 54 3.74 1.99 0.40
N ALA A 55 2.44 1.74 0.56
CA ALA A 55 1.80 1.57 1.87
C ALA A 55 2.45 0.49 2.73
N ALA A 56 2.78 -0.67 2.15
CA ALA A 56 3.43 -1.77 2.85
C ALA A 56 4.83 -1.41 3.35
N SER A 57 5.44 -0.34 2.84
CA SER A 57 6.75 0.14 3.31
C SER A 57 6.65 1.13 4.47
N CYS A 58 5.44 1.62 4.77
CA CYS A 58 5.20 2.67 5.77
C CYS A 58 4.76 2.08 7.12
N ALA A 59 5.68 1.40 7.80
CA ALA A 59 5.47 0.84 9.14
C ALA A 59 6.23 1.66 10.21
N PHE A 60 5.52 2.56 10.89
CA PHE A 60 6.11 3.56 11.81
C PHE A 60 5.55 3.52 13.24
N MET A 61 4.51 2.73 13.53
CA MET A 61 3.86 2.71 14.85
C MET A 61 4.46 1.69 15.82
N LEU A 62 4.83 0.50 15.34
CA LEU A 62 5.22 -0.61 16.21
C LEU A 62 6.68 -1.04 16.01
N PRO A 63 7.34 -1.53 17.09
CA PRO A 63 8.72 -1.98 17.02
C PRO A 63 8.88 -3.34 16.31
N VAL A 64 7.80 -4.11 16.19
CA VAL A 64 7.83 -5.48 15.64
C VAL A 64 7.95 -5.49 14.11
N ALA A 65 7.44 -4.44 13.45
CA ALA A 65 7.28 -4.42 12.00
C ALA A 65 8.60 -4.33 11.22
N THR A 66 9.59 -3.59 11.73
CA THR A 66 10.86 -3.36 11.02
C THR A 66 12.08 -3.36 11.96
N PRO A 67 13.26 -3.85 11.51
CA PRO A 67 14.48 -3.84 12.32
C PRO A 67 14.89 -2.45 12.84
N PRO A 68 14.79 -1.34 12.08
CA PRO A 68 15.11 -0.01 12.60
C PRO A 68 14.25 0.41 13.79
N ASN A 69 12.94 0.17 13.74
CA ASN A 69 12.04 0.49 14.86
C ASN A 69 12.37 -0.37 16.09
N ALA A 70 12.70 -1.65 15.89
CA ALA A 70 13.15 -2.54 16.96
C ALA A 70 14.45 -2.07 17.62
N ILE A 71 15.43 -1.60 16.84
CA ILE A 71 16.71 -1.09 17.35
C ILE A 71 16.50 0.13 18.25
N VAL A 72 15.67 1.09 17.81
CA VAL A 72 15.37 2.29 18.60
C VAL A 72 14.60 1.94 19.87
N PHE A 73 13.61 1.04 19.79
CA PHE A 73 12.89 0.57 20.96
C PHE A 73 13.80 -0.16 21.97
N GLY A 74 14.74 -0.97 21.46
CA GLY A 74 15.74 -1.69 22.26
C GLY A 74 16.72 -0.78 23.03
N SER A 75 16.78 0.52 22.71
CA SER A 75 17.60 1.50 23.44
C SER A 75 17.11 1.78 24.87
N GLY A 76 15.85 1.43 25.20
CA GLY A 76 15.23 1.71 26.49
C GLY A 76 14.71 3.15 26.67
N TYR A 77 14.98 4.06 25.73
CA TYR A 77 14.53 5.46 25.80
C TYR A 77 13.14 5.70 25.21
N VAL A 78 12.59 4.75 24.46
CA VAL A 78 11.31 4.89 23.76
C VAL A 78 10.34 3.82 24.21
N THR A 79 9.16 4.23 24.67
CA THR A 79 8.06 3.33 25.04
C THR A 79 7.13 3.05 23.84
N ILE A 80 6.42 1.92 23.88
CA ILE A 80 5.45 1.55 22.82
C ILE A 80 4.42 2.66 22.57
N PRO A 81 3.78 3.28 23.59
CA PRO A 81 2.80 4.35 23.36
C PRO A 81 3.41 5.62 22.74
N GLN A 82 4.68 5.94 23.05
CA GLN A 82 5.36 7.09 22.43
C GLN A 82 5.64 6.82 20.95
N MET A 83 6.12 5.62 20.61
CA MET A 83 6.34 5.22 19.23
C MET A 83 5.03 5.20 18.43
N ALA A 84 3.97 4.58 18.99
CA ALA A 84 2.68 4.46 18.32
C ALA A 84 2.03 5.83 18.02
N ARG A 85 2.10 6.79 18.95
CA ARG A 85 1.54 8.14 18.72
C ARG A 85 2.27 8.89 17.62
N SER A 86 3.61 8.85 17.62
CA SER A 86 4.42 9.48 16.58
C SER A 86 4.23 8.79 15.22
N GLY A 87 4.23 7.46 15.21
CA GLY A 87 3.96 6.65 14.03
C GLY A 87 2.58 6.89 13.45
N PHE A 88 1.54 7.10 14.28
CA PHE A 88 0.20 7.40 13.81
C PHE A 88 0.17 8.67 12.94
N GLY A 89 0.83 9.75 13.37
CA GLY A 89 0.95 10.95 12.57
C GLY A 89 1.64 10.72 11.22
N LEU A 90 2.73 9.95 11.22
CA LEU A 90 3.46 9.59 9.99
C LEU A 90 2.63 8.72 9.05
N ASN A 91 1.88 7.75 9.58
CA ASN A 91 1.03 6.88 8.77
C ASN A 91 -0.09 7.67 8.07
N ILE A 92 -0.73 8.62 8.77
CA ILE A 92 -1.72 9.52 8.14
C ILE A 92 -1.10 10.37 7.04
N LEU A 93 0.09 10.93 7.28
CA LEU A 93 0.83 11.69 6.27
C LEU A 93 1.16 10.81 5.05
N CYS A 94 1.61 9.58 5.27
CA CYS A 94 1.91 8.62 4.21
C CYS A 94 0.67 8.22 3.41
N ILE A 95 -0.51 8.10 4.01
CA ILE A 95 -1.76 7.89 3.27
C ILE A 95 -1.97 9.03 2.27
N ILE A 96 -1.89 10.28 2.74
CA ILE A 96 -2.11 11.47 1.92
C ILE A 96 -1.08 11.54 0.78
N ILE A 97 0.21 11.39 1.11
CA ILE A 97 1.30 11.44 0.13
C ILE A 97 1.15 10.32 -0.90
N THR A 98 0.83 9.09 -0.48
CA THR A 98 0.69 7.94 -1.38
C THR A 98 -0.47 8.13 -2.35
N VAL A 99 -1.60 8.64 -1.87
CA VAL A 99 -2.76 8.94 -2.73
C VAL A 99 -2.37 10.01 -3.75
N ILE A 100 -1.77 11.12 -3.31
CA ILE A 100 -1.33 12.21 -4.20
C ILE A 100 -0.31 11.69 -5.22
N ALA A 101 0.69 10.92 -4.78
CA ALA A 101 1.70 10.33 -5.65
C ALA A 101 1.09 9.37 -6.68
N THR A 102 0.03 8.65 -6.32
CA THR A 102 -0.67 7.78 -7.27
C THR A 102 -1.26 8.60 -8.42
N TYR A 103 -1.89 9.74 -8.14
CA TYR A 103 -2.46 10.59 -9.18
C TYR A 103 -1.42 11.38 -9.98
N ILE A 104 -0.38 11.90 -9.31
CA ILE A 104 0.59 12.81 -9.94
C ILE A 104 1.76 12.07 -10.59
N LEU A 105 2.15 10.90 -10.08
CA LEU A 105 3.30 10.14 -10.58
C LEU A 105 2.85 8.86 -11.26
N VAL A 106 2.08 8.00 -10.60
CA VAL A 106 1.79 6.64 -11.11
C VAL A 106 0.96 6.71 -12.40
N ILE A 107 -0.11 7.51 -12.42
CA ILE A 107 -0.97 7.67 -13.60
C ILE A 107 -0.18 8.14 -14.83
N PRO A 108 0.55 9.27 -14.80
CA PRO A 108 1.26 9.74 -15.99
C PRO A 108 2.50 8.93 -16.32
N PHE A 109 3.24 8.42 -15.33
CA PHE A 109 4.49 7.68 -15.57
C PHE A 109 4.24 6.33 -16.23
N PHE A 110 3.18 5.63 -15.82
CA PHE A 110 2.81 4.33 -16.37
C PHE A 110 1.72 4.41 -17.45
N GLY A 111 1.28 5.62 -17.85
CA GLY A 111 0.24 5.83 -18.86
C GLY A 111 -1.09 5.16 -18.48
N VAL A 112 -1.47 5.20 -17.21
CA VAL A 112 -2.64 4.50 -16.70
C VAL A 112 -3.90 5.30 -16.98
N GLU A 113 -4.80 4.76 -17.79
CA GLU A 113 -6.13 5.32 -17.98
C GLU A 113 -7.14 4.71 -16.99
N ILE A 114 -7.89 5.57 -16.31
CA ILE A 114 -8.93 5.13 -15.36
C ILE A 114 -10.08 4.51 -16.15
N GLY A 115 -10.47 3.28 -15.79
CA GLY A 115 -11.53 2.54 -16.48
C GLY A 115 -11.09 1.80 -17.73
N VAL A 116 -9.78 1.75 -18.03
CA VAL A 116 -9.23 0.99 -19.14
C VAL A 116 -8.30 -0.09 -18.60
N LEU A 117 -8.54 -1.33 -19.03
CA LEU A 117 -7.67 -2.45 -18.78
C LEU A 117 -6.53 -2.45 -19.80
N PRO A 118 -5.26 -2.54 -19.36
CA PRO A 118 -4.15 -2.65 -20.30
C PRO A 118 -4.10 -4.07 -20.91
N ASP A 119 -3.62 -4.17 -22.15
CA ASP A 119 -3.60 -5.42 -22.92
C ASP A 119 -2.91 -6.58 -22.19
N TRP A 120 -1.83 -6.30 -21.46
CA TRP A 120 -1.09 -7.30 -20.69
C TRP A 120 -1.92 -7.89 -19.53
N ALA A 121 -2.85 -7.13 -18.97
CA ALA A 121 -3.73 -7.62 -17.90
C ALA A 121 -4.85 -8.51 -18.45
N VAL A 122 -5.34 -8.22 -19.65
CA VAL A 122 -6.34 -9.02 -20.36
C VAL A 122 -5.78 -10.39 -20.73
N ILE A 123 -4.53 -10.43 -21.21
CA ILE A 123 -3.83 -11.69 -21.53
C ILE A 123 -3.61 -12.53 -20.27
N ALA A 124 -3.23 -11.91 -19.16
CA ALA A 124 -3.05 -12.61 -17.89
C ALA A 124 -4.36 -13.26 -17.38
N GLU A 125 -5.50 -12.59 -17.52
CA GLU A 125 -6.81 -13.17 -17.18
C GLU A 125 -7.14 -14.37 -18.09
N ALA A 126 -6.84 -14.29 -19.38
CA ALA A 126 -7.09 -15.36 -20.35
C ALA A 126 -6.18 -16.60 -20.18
N VAL A 127 -5.00 -16.45 -19.58
CA VAL A 127 -4.08 -17.56 -19.26
C VAL A 127 -4.40 -18.22 -17.91
N THR A 128 -5.07 -17.49 -17.01
CA THR A 128 -5.42 -18.00 -15.67
C THR A 128 -6.78 -18.70 -15.65
N LYS A 129 -7.61 -18.50 -16.68
CA LYS A 129 -8.83 -19.27 -16.97
C LYS A 129 -8.51 -20.48 -17.83
#